data_AF-A0A2N0LNQ9-F1
#
_entry.id   AF-A0A2N0LNQ9-F1
#
_cell.length_a   1.000
_cell.length_b   1.000
_cell.length_c   1.000
_cell.angle_alpha   90.00
_cell.angle_beta   90.00
_cell.angle_gamma   90.00
#
_symmetry.space_group_name_H-M   'P 1'
#
loop_
_entity.id
_entity.type
_entity.pdbx_description
1 polymer ?
#
loop_
_entity_poly.entity_id
_entity_poly.type
_entity_poly.pdbx_seq_one_letter_code
_entity_poly.pdbx_strand_id
1 'polypeptide(L)' 'QRKWVENGFHLVQCEMWAVNQRNEIIMPGSAVVSLPFDRHSEGQPLEPPFRPETSFTEPA' A
#
# COMPACT_ATOMS: atom_id res chain seq x y z
N GLN A 1 -7.62 -7.15 7.74
CA GLN A 1 -7.61 -5.71 7.42
C GLN A 1 -8.98 -5.10 7.72
N ARG A 2 -9.05 -4.07 8.57
CA ARG A 2 -10.31 -3.37 8.94
C ARG A 2 -10.35 -1.99 8.27
N LYS A 3 -11.50 -1.63 7.72
CA LYS A 3 -11.79 -0.30 7.16
C LYS A 3 -13.12 0.22 7.71
N TRP A 4 -13.20 1.48 8.06
CA TRP A 4 -14.43 2.11 8.56
C TRP A 4 -14.45 3.62 8.30
N VAL A 5 -15.61 4.23 8.52
CA VAL A 5 -15.78 5.69 8.44
C VAL A 5 -16.09 6.20 9.84
N GLU A 6 -15.36 7.23 10.28
CA GLU A 6 -15.54 7.86 11.58
C GLU A 6 -15.35 9.38 11.45
N ASN A 7 -16.30 10.18 11.91
CA ASN A 7 -16.27 11.64 11.82
C ASN A 7 -16.00 12.19 10.40
N GLY A 8 -16.46 11.48 9.36
CA GLY A 8 -16.22 11.86 7.95
C GLY A 8 -14.86 11.46 7.40
N PHE A 9 -14.02 10.78 8.19
CA PHE A 9 -12.72 10.25 7.75
C PHE A 9 -12.82 8.77 7.39
N HIS A 10 -12.17 8.38 6.28
CA HIS A 10 -12.03 6.99 5.88
C HIS A 10 -10.77 6.41 6.54
N LEU A 11 -10.97 5.51 7.50
CA LEU A 11 -9.91 4.93 8.30
C LEU A 11 -9.61 3.50 7.86
N VAL A 12 -8.33 3.16 7.79
CA VAL A 12 -7.83 1.82 7.47
C VAL A 12 -6.80 1.40 8.50
N GLN A 13 -6.96 0.20 9.06
CA GLN A 13 -5.94 -0.42 9.89
C GLN A 13 -4.94 -1.17 9.00
N CYS A 14 -3.68 -0.75 9.07
CA CYS A 14 -2.55 -1.34 8.36
C CYS A 14 -1.68 -2.13 9.34
N GLU A 15 -1.27 -3.32 8.92
CA GLU A 15 -0.15 -4.03 9.52
C GLU A 15 1.11 -3.61 8.76
N MET A 16 2.18 -3.35 9.49
CA MET A 16 3.43 -2.85 8.93
C MET A 16 4.62 -3.52 9.62
N TRP A 17 5.70 -3.69 8.89
CA TRP A 17 6.93 -4.23 9.47
C TRP A 17 8.16 -3.63 8.79
N ALA A 18 9.21 -3.39 9.59
CA ALA A 18 10.52 -3.09 9.06
C ALA A 18 11.27 -4.38 8.75
N VAL A 19 11.96 -4.41 7.61
CA VAL A 19 12.75 -5.54 7.13
C VAL A 19 14.22 -5.14 7.05
N ASN A 20 15.14 -5.99 7.51
CA ASN A 20 16.58 -5.76 7.38
C ASN A 20 17.13 -6.24 6.03
N GLN A 21 18.44 -6.07 5.82
CA GLN A 21 19.14 -6.51 4.59
C GLN A 21 19.14 -8.03 4.36
N ARG A 22 18.72 -8.83 5.35
CA ARG A 22 18.59 -10.30 5.27
C ARG A 22 17.14 -10.75 5.04
N ASN A 23 16.25 -9.81 4.75
CA ASN A 23 14.81 -10.05 4.62
C ASN A 23 14.11 -10.51 5.92
N GLU A 24 14.69 -10.18 7.08
CA GLU A 24 14.11 -10.53 8.39
C GLU A 24 13.27 -9.36 8.93
N ILE A 25 12.12 -9.68 9.53
CA ILE A 25 11.26 -8.69 10.19
C ILE A 25 11.92 -8.28 11.52
N ILE A 26 12.28 -7.00 11.65
CA ILE A 26 12.93 -6.46 12.85
C ILE A 26 12.02 -5.59 13.71
N MET A 27 10.89 -5.14 13.16
CA MET A 27 9.94 -4.30 13.89
C MET A 27 8.54 -4.50 13.32
N PRO A 28 7.73 -5.41 13.88
CA PRO A 28 6.31 -5.50 13.55
C PRO A 28 5.53 -4.37 14.22
N GLY A 29 4.49 -3.88 13.56
CA GLY A 29 3.64 -2.81 14.05
C GLY A 29 2.29 -2.74 13.35
N SER A 30 1.41 -1.90 13.87
CA SER A 30 0.16 -1.56 13.22
C SER A 30 -0.14 -0.08 13.38
N ALA A 31 -0.79 0.50 12.38
CA ALA A 31 -1.21 1.90 12.41
C ALA A 31 -2.62 2.02 11.81
N VAL A 32 -3.39 3.00 12.30
CA VAL A 32 -4.63 3.42 11.65
C VAL A 32 -4.33 4.67 10.84
N VAL A 33 -4.57 4.62 9.54
CA VAL A 33 -4.32 5.72 8.60
C VAL A 33 -5.64 6.29 8.09
N SER A 34 -5.68 7.61 7.95
CA SER A 34 -6.78 8.32 7.28
C SER A 34 -6.46 8.41 5.80
N LEU A 35 -7.38 7.96 4.96
CA LEU A 35 -7.29 8.08 3.51
C LEU A 35 -8.11 9.29 3.05
N PRO A 36 -7.61 10.07 2.08
CA PRO A 36 -8.38 11.15 1.47
C PRO A 36 -9.65 10.58 0.82
N PHE A 37 -10.78 11.23 1.05
CA PHE A 37 -12.01 10.95 0.32
C PHE A 37 -11.89 11.55 -1.07
N ASP A 38 -11.41 10.78 -2.03
CA ASP A 38 -11.36 11.22 -3.41
C ASP A 38 -12.71 10.99 -4.08
N ARG A 39 -13.46 12.07 -4.31
CA ARG A 39 -14.70 12.06 -5.08
C ARG A 39 -14.49 11.65 -6.55
N HIS A 40 -13.26 11.60 -7.04
CA HIS A 40 -12.93 11.12 -8.39
C HIS A 40 -12.64 9.61 -8.47
N SER A 41 -12.54 8.92 -7.34
CA SER A 41 -12.37 7.46 -7.29
C SER A 41 -13.66 6.69 -7.59
N GLU A 42 -14.81 7.35 -7.65
CA GLU A 42 -16.05 6.78 -8.20
C GLU A 42 -15.96 6.69 -9.73
N GLY A 43 -15.10 5.81 -10.24
CA GLY A 43 -15.07 5.49 -11.67
C GLY A 43 -13.69 5.28 -12.29
N GLN A 44 -12.59 5.47 -11.56
CA GLN A 44 -11.28 5.07 -12.09
C GLN A 44 -11.13 3.55 -11.96
N PRO A 45 -10.96 2.80 -13.08
CA PRO A 45 -10.56 1.41 -12.98
C PRO A 45 -9.22 1.38 -12.24
N LEU A 46 -9.13 0.52 -11.22
CA LEU A 46 -7.86 0.24 -10.55
C LEU A 46 -6.85 -0.13 -11.64
N GLU A 47 -5.85 0.72 -11.86
CA GLU A 47 -4.76 0.37 -12.78
C GLU A 47 -4.22 -0.99 -12.34
N PRO A 48 -4.00 -1.93 -13.29
CA PRO A 48 -3.49 -3.23 -12.94
C PRO A 48 -2.16 -3.07 -12.18
N PRO A 49 -1.86 -3.96 -11.23
CA PRO A 49 -0.66 -3.85 -10.41
C PRO A 49 0.56 -3.71 -11.32
N PHE A 50 1.38 -2.70 -11.05
CA PHE A 50 2.63 -2.40 -11.74
C PHE A 50 3.40 -3.70 -11.98
N ARG A 51 3.49 -4.13 -13.24
CA ARG A 51 4.34 -5.26 -13.64
C ARG A 51 5.73 -4.67 -13.84
N PRO A 52 6.73 -5.02 -13.01
CA PRO A 52 8.10 -4.62 -13.33
C PRO A 52 8.48 -5.24 -14.67
N GLU A 53 8.76 -4.40 -15.66
CA GLU A 53 9.29 -4.86 -16.95
C GLU A 53 10.65 -5.53 -16.69
N THR A 54 10.70 -6.84 -16.90
CA THR A 54 11.96 -7.61 -16.88
C THR A 54 12.67 -7.40 -18.21
N SER A 55 13.17 -6.19 -18.46
CA SER A 55 14.10 -5.93 -19.56
C SER A 55 15.45 -5.52 -18.98
N PHE A 56 16.18 -6.50 -18.47
CA PHE A 56 17.64 -6.40 -18.36
C PHE A 56 18.21 -6.84 -19.70
N THR A 57 18.59 -5.89 -20.54
CA THR A 57 19.38 -6.18 -21.73
C THR A 57 20.85 -6.22 -21.29
N GLU A 58 21.45 -7.40 -21.34
CA GLU A 58 22.87 -7.62 -21.07
C GLU A 58 23.72 -6.84 -22.11
N PRO A 59 24.68 -6.01 -21.70
CA PRO A 59 25.59 -5.38 -22.66
C PRO A 59 26.63 -6.40 -23.15
N ALA A 60 26.79 -6.46 -24.47
CA ALA A 60 27.82 -7.25 -25.16
C ALA A 60 29.24 -6.70 -24.97
#